data_AF-A0A5C6C4E4-F1
#
_entry.id   AF-A0A5C6C4E4-F1
#
_cell.length_a   1.000
_cell.length_b   1.000
_cell.length_c   1.000
_cell.angle_alpha   90.00
_cell.angle_beta   90.00
_cell.angle_gamma   90.00
#
_symmetry.space_group_name_H-M   'P 1'
#
loop_
_entity.id
_entity.type
_entity.pdbx_description
1 polymer ?
#
loop_
_entity_poly.entity_id
_entity_poly.type
_entity_poly.pdbx_seq_one_letter_code
_entity_poly.pdbx_strand_id
1 'polypeptide(L)'
;MSDYQYIYFSAVDEPLDDKQLEYMRHQSTRAEATRWQSTNEYHYGDFHGNSLEMMRRVLEDDAAAVRAESLAAMRNKSDQSTWPANPGSRTLEELRELASVKADQRKKRELTSEKRKLERRIAKMRKHPAAATSDAEKLIQSRSTENYTKAAKMLAELREAVGGDEGSRMADQAARRIAKKYPTLSYAKRAFKEQGLNYR
;
A
#
# COMPACT_ATOMS: atom_id res chain seq x y z
N MET A 1 -9.89 -4.42 -13.46
CA MET A 1 -8.83 -3.93 -12.54
C MET A 1 -9.39 -4.09 -11.14
N SER A 2 -8.64 -4.73 -10.24
CA SER A 2 -9.05 -4.87 -8.84
C SER A 2 -8.71 -3.55 -8.15
N ASP A 3 -9.71 -2.76 -7.79
CA ASP A 3 -9.46 -1.56 -7.00
C ASP A 3 -9.17 -1.99 -5.57
N TYR A 4 -7.93 -1.74 -5.17
CA TYR A 4 -7.44 -1.91 -3.81
C TYR A 4 -7.77 -0.63 -3.05
N GLN A 5 -8.69 -0.71 -2.08
CA GLN A 5 -9.07 0.43 -1.27
C GLN A 5 -8.63 0.22 0.18
N TYR A 6 -7.77 1.12 0.67
CA TYR A 6 -7.30 1.14 2.05
C TYR A 6 -7.83 2.40 2.74
N ILE A 7 -8.69 2.22 3.73
CA ILE A 7 -9.27 3.32 4.52
C ILE A 7 -8.73 3.24 5.94
N TYR A 8 -8.26 4.38 6.45
CA TYR A 8 -7.69 4.49 7.78
C TYR A 8 -8.29 5.68 8.53
N PHE A 9 -8.84 5.41 9.71
CA PHE A 9 -9.30 6.40 10.67
C PHE A 9 -8.37 6.40 11.89
N SER A 10 -8.09 7.58 12.43
CA SER A 10 -7.32 7.74 13.67
C SER A 10 -8.00 8.77 14.55
N ALA A 11 -8.24 8.41 15.81
CA ALA A 11 -8.51 9.39 16.85
C ALA A 11 -7.24 10.22 17.10
N VAL A 12 -7.40 11.50 17.41
CA VAL A 12 -6.29 12.47 17.50
C VAL A 12 -6.15 13.02 18.91
N ASP A 13 -7.25 13.46 19.52
CA ASP A 13 -7.24 14.08 20.85
C ASP A 13 -7.53 13.09 21.98
N GLU A 14 -8.55 12.25 21.81
CA GLU A 14 -8.99 11.32 22.84
C GLU A 14 -9.28 9.94 22.24
N PRO A 15 -9.08 8.85 23.02
CA PRO A 15 -9.44 7.51 22.57
C PRO A 15 -10.95 7.41 22.40
N LEU A 16 -11.38 6.60 21.42
CA LEU A 16 -12.78 6.25 21.23
C LEU A 16 -13.33 5.57 22.50
N ASP A 17 -14.49 6.06 22.94
CA ASP A 17 -15.28 5.41 23.99
C ASP A 17 -15.90 4.09 23.47
N ASP A 18 -16.53 3.34 24.38
CA ASP A 18 -17.05 2.01 24.05
C ASP A 18 -18.15 2.05 22.98
N LYS A 19 -18.99 3.08 22.98
CA LYS A 19 -20.07 3.25 21.99
C LYS A 19 -19.51 3.63 20.63
N GLN A 20 -18.52 4.51 20.61
CA GLN A 20 -17.84 4.94 19.39
C GLN A 20 -17.06 3.79 18.75
N LEU A 21 -16.41 2.95 19.55
CA LEU A 21 -15.69 1.76 19.09
C LEU A 21 -16.66 0.70 18.53
N GLU A 22 -17.77 0.45 19.21
CA GLU A 22 -18.81 -0.48 18.75
C GLU A 22 -19.41 -0.04 17.42
N TYR A 23 -19.70 1.25 17.25
CA TYR A 23 -20.18 1.80 16.00
C TYR A 23 -19.14 1.64 14.86
N MET A 24 -17.86 1.91 15.10
CA MET A 24 -16.82 1.69 14.08
C MET A 24 -16.75 0.22 13.63
N ARG A 25 -16.95 -0.73 14.55
CA ARG A 25 -17.03 -2.16 14.24
C ARG A 25 -18.29 -2.51 13.43
N HIS A 26 -19.40 -1.83 13.69
CA HIS A 26 -20.65 -2.03 12.94
C HIS A 26 -20.56 -1.53 11.49
N GLN A 27 -19.77 -0.48 11.21
CA GLN A 27 -19.63 0.08 9.85
C GLN A 27 -18.86 -0.83 8.88
N SER A 28 -17.95 -1.67 9.38
CA SER A 28 -17.29 -2.67 8.56
C SER A 28 -16.91 -3.86 9.41
N THR A 29 -17.48 -5.01 9.05
CA THR A 29 -17.17 -6.31 9.68
C THR A 29 -15.73 -6.76 9.44
N ARG A 30 -15.02 -6.11 8.51
CA ARG A 30 -13.60 -6.38 8.19
C ARG A 30 -12.63 -5.38 8.83
N ALA A 31 -13.13 -4.42 9.61
CA ALA A 31 -12.29 -3.40 10.22
C ALA A 31 -11.52 -3.94 11.41
N GLU A 32 -10.21 -3.76 11.41
CA GLU A 32 -9.41 -3.83 12.64
C GLU A 32 -9.57 -2.48 13.38
N ALA A 33 -10.54 -2.42 14.29
CA ALA A 33 -10.84 -1.22 15.08
C ALA A 33 -10.32 -1.33 16.53
N THR A 34 -9.46 -0.38 16.89
CA THR A 34 -8.95 -0.12 18.24
C THR A 34 -9.48 1.24 18.73
N ARG A 35 -9.30 1.55 20.02
CA ARG A 35 -9.70 2.87 20.57
C ARG A 35 -9.03 4.06 19.89
N TRP A 36 -7.88 3.89 19.23
CA TRP A 36 -7.17 5.01 18.61
C TRP A 36 -7.22 5.00 17.09
N GLN A 37 -7.48 3.85 16.48
CA GLN A 37 -7.30 3.65 15.05
C GLN A 37 -8.25 2.59 14.53
N SER A 38 -8.74 2.78 13.31
CA SER A 38 -9.51 1.78 12.58
C SER A 38 -9.00 1.68 11.15
N THR A 39 -8.73 0.46 10.70
CA THR A 39 -8.22 0.18 9.35
C THR A 39 -9.15 -0.76 8.62
N ASN A 40 -9.45 -0.45 7.35
CA ASN A 40 -10.17 -1.32 6.42
C ASN A 40 -9.36 -1.50 5.14
N GLU A 41 -9.18 -2.76 4.75
CA GLU A 41 -8.50 -3.14 3.52
C GLU A 41 -9.47 -3.94 2.64
N TYR A 42 -9.79 -3.41 1.46
CA TYR A 42 -10.67 -4.05 0.50
C TYR A 42 -9.87 -4.59 -0.67
N HIS A 43 -10.00 -5.90 -0.89
CA HIS A 43 -9.65 -6.56 -2.14
C HIS A 43 -10.97 -6.92 -2.83
N TYR A 44 -11.25 -6.27 -3.97
CA TYR A 44 -12.47 -6.47 -4.77
C TYR A 44 -13.77 -6.04 -4.07
N GLY A 45 -13.98 -4.74 -3.91
CA GLY A 45 -15.23 -4.14 -3.47
C GLY A 45 -15.01 -2.72 -2.92
N ASP A 46 -16.02 -1.87 -3.02
CA ASP A 46 -15.98 -0.51 -2.48
C ASP A 46 -16.34 -0.48 -0.99
N PHE A 47 -15.83 0.50 -0.24
CA PHE A 47 -16.30 0.79 1.11
C PHE A 47 -17.81 1.12 1.07
N HIS A 48 -18.64 0.30 1.72
CA HIS A 48 -20.11 0.46 1.70
C HIS A 48 -20.61 1.55 2.65
N GLY A 49 -19.74 2.10 3.50
CA GLY A 49 -20.04 3.27 4.32
C GLY A 49 -19.81 4.58 3.56
N ASN A 50 -20.46 5.66 3.98
CA ASN A 50 -20.20 6.98 3.42
C ASN A 50 -19.09 7.67 4.21
N SER A 51 -17.84 7.51 3.77
CA SER A 51 -16.65 8.05 4.45
C SER A 51 -16.69 9.58 4.61
N LEU A 52 -17.27 10.28 3.64
CA LEU A 52 -17.42 11.74 3.66
C LEU A 52 -18.47 12.20 4.66
N GLU A 53 -19.55 11.43 4.81
CA GLU A 53 -20.58 11.66 5.83
C GLU A 53 -20.09 11.31 7.23
N MET A 54 -19.29 10.25 7.38
CA MET A 54 -18.61 9.93 8.64
C MET A 54 -17.65 11.05 9.05
N MET A 55 -16.87 11.61 8.11
CA MET A 55 -16.02 12.78 8.37
C MET A 55 -16.84 14.04 8.65
N ARG A 56 -17.88 14.36 7.88
CA ARG A 56 -18.75 15.53 8.10
C ARG A 56 -19.37 15.52 9.49
N ARG A 57 -19.88 14.37 9.93
CA ARG A 57 -20.48 14.20 11.27
C ARG A 57 -19.46 14.34 12.41
N VAL A 58 -18.17 14.17 12.12
CA VAL A 58 -17.05 14.37 13.08
C VAL A 58 -16.50 15.80 13.02
N LEU A 59 -16.73 16.56 11.95
CA LEU A 59 -15.98 17.78 11.65
C LEU A 59 -16.82 19.05 11.39
N GLU A 60 -18.12 18.95 11.05
CA GLU A 60 -18.97 20.15 10.89
C GLU A 60 -19.43 20.65 12.26
N ASP A 61 -18.61 21.52 12.86
CA ASP A 61 -18.86 22.08 14.19
C ASP A 61 -18.58 23.61 14.27
N ASP A 62 -19.16 24.39 13.36
CA ASP A 62 -19.06 25.86 13.41
C ASP A 62 -20.23 26.51 14.20
N ALA A 63 -19.84 27.31 15.22
CA ALA A 63 -20.64 28.18 16.09
C ALA A 63 -21.77 27.55 16.95
N ALA A 64 -21.58 27.60 18.28
CA ALA A 64 -22.50 27.07 19.31
C ALA A 64 -23.95 27.57 19.24
N ALA A 65 -24.20 28.72 18.62
CA ALA A 65 -25.55 29.27 18.47
C ALA A 65 -26.35 28.59 17.33
N VAL A 66 -25.70 28.29 16.20
CA VAL A 66 -26.34 27.62 15.04
C VAL A 66 -26.61 26.15 15.37
N ARG A 67 -25.79 25.54 16.24
CA ARG A 67 -25.99 24.20 16.79
C ARG A 67 -27.29 24.04 17.55
N ALA A 68 -27.67 24.99 18.40
CA ALA A 68 -28.88 24.85 19.22
C ALA A 68 -30.15 24.81 18.36
N GLU A 69 -30.23 25.68 17.34
CA GLU A 69 -31.35 25.69 16.40
C GLU A 69 -31.36 24.49 15.45
N SER A 70 -30.18 24.09 14.94
CA SER A 70 -30.07 22.95 14.01
C SER A 70 -30.29 21.61 14.71
N LEU A 71 -29.80 21.43 15.95
CA LEU A 71 -30.10 20.27 16.79
C LEU A 71 -31.57 20.24 17.20
N ALA A 72 -32.19 21.38 17.52
CA ALA A 72 -33.62 21.43 17.80
C ALA A 72 -34.46 21.02 16.58
N ALA A 73 -34.03 21.38 15.36
CA ALA A 73 -34.69 21.00 14.12
C ALA A 73 -34.48 19.51 13.76
N MET A 74 -33.30 18.95 14.00
CA MET A 74 -32.97 17.55 13.71
C MET A 74 -33.55 16.57 14.75
N ARG A 75 -33.66 16.99 16.03
CA ARG A 75 -34.24 16.20 17.11
C ARG A 75 -35.72 15.87 16.90
N ASN A 76 -36.42 16.62 16.05
CA ASN A 76 -37.79 16.36 15.65
C ASN A 76 -37.95 15.41 14.45
N LYS A 77 -36.86 14.93 13.82
CA LYS A 77 -36.94 14.14 12.57
C LYS A 77 -36.18 12.82 12.52
N SER A 78 -35.31 12.49 13.46
CA SER A 78 -34.58 11.22 13.42
C SER A 78 -34.66 10.43 14.73
N ASP A 79 -35.27 9.25 14.66
CA ASP A 79 -35.28 8.24 15.73
C ASP A 79 -33.95 7.45 15.79
N GLN A 80 -32.85 8.07 15.33
CA GLN A 80 -31.51 7.48 15.36
C GLN A 80 -30.60 8.24 16.31
N SER A 81 -29.94 7.45 17.15
CA SER A 81 -28.96 7.84 18.16
C SER A 81 -27.96 8.86 17.59
N THR A 82 -28.06 10.09 18.10
CA THR A 82 -27.06 11.12 17.87
C THR A 82 -25.76 10.70 18.54
N TRP A 83 -24.68 10.72 17.75
CA TRP A 83 -23.30 10.44 18.17
C TRP A 83 -22.93 11.26 19.42
N PRO A 84 -22.19 10.71 20.41
CA PRO A 84 -21.61 11.53 21.45
C PRO A 84 -20.50 12.37 20.82
N ALA A 85 -20.86 13.59 20.39
CA ALA A 85 -19.91 14.61 20.00
C ALA A 85 -19.14 15.01 21.25
N ASN A 86 -17.98 14.38 21.45
CA ASN A 86 -17.01 14.92 22.38
C ASN A 86 -16.47 16.19 21.70
N PRO A 87 -16.63 17.39 22.29
CA PRO A 87 -16.22 18.63 21.64
C PRO A 87 -14.69 18.62 21.53
N GLY A 88 -14.19 18.19 20.38
CA GLY A 88 -12.79 18.32 20.03
C GLY A 88 -12.43 19.80 20.06
N SER A 89 -11.33 20.16 20.71
CA SER A 89 -10.87 21.54 20.80
C SER A 89 -10.37 22.10 19.46
N ARG A 90 -10.21 21.24 18.44
CA ARG A 90 -9.63 21.57 17.13
C ARG A 90 -10.68 21.83 16.06
N THR A 91 -10.41 22.79 15.20
CA THR A 91 -11.25 23.08 14.03
C THR A 91 -11.10 22.01 12.95
N LEU A 92 -12.07 21.95 12.02
CA LEU A 92 -11.99 21.08 10.83
C LEU A 92 -10.74 21.33 9.98
N GLU A 93 -10.32 22.59 9.87
CA GLU A 93 -9.10 22.97 9.14
C GLU A 93 -7.85 22.42 9.83
N GLU A 94 -7.75 22.56 11.16
CA GLU A 94 -6.66 21.97 11.95
C GLU A 94 -6.62 20.45 11.85
N LEU A 95 -7.79 19.78 11.81
CA LEU A 95 -7.87 18.33 11.63
C LEU A 95 -7.48 17.90 10.20
N ARG A 96 -7.80 18.68 9.17
CA ARG A 96 -7.32 18.45 7.79
C ARG A 96 -5.81 18.58 7.69
N GLU A 97 -5.23 19.60 8.31
CA GLU A 97 -3.77 19.79 8.35
C GLU A 97 -3.07 18.67 9.12
N LEU A 98 -3.61 18.24 10.26
CA LEU A 98 -3.05 17.07 10.97
C LEU A 98 -3.16 15.78 10.15
N ALA A 99 -4.24 15.59 9.41
CA ALA A 99 -4.42 14.45 8.52
C ALA A 99 -3.43 14.48 7.34
N SER A 100 -3.22 15.65 6.72
CA SER A 100 -2.26 15.82 5.61
C SER A 100 -0.83 15.52 6.07
N VAL A 101 -0.42 16.06 7.22
CA VAL A 101 0.90 15.81 7.82
C VAL A 101 1.10 14.33 8.15
N LYS A 102 0.09 13.66 8.74
CA LYS A 102 0.16 12.22 9.02
C LYS A 102 0.23 11.39 7.75
N ALA A 103 -0.52 11.74 6.71
CA ALA A 103 -0.48 11.07 5.41
C ALA A 103 0.91 11.21 4.75
N ASP A 104 1.48 12.42 4.77
CA ASP A 104 2.83 12.68 4.26
C ASP A 104 3.91 11.92 5.03
N GLN A 105 3.80 11.87 6.36
CA GLN A 105 4.71 11.08 7.18
C GLN A 105 4.62 9.59 6.85
N ARG A 106 3.42 9.05 6.63
CA ARG A 106 3.22 7.66 6.21
C ARG A 106 3.86 7.43 4.86
N LYS A 107 3.56 8.26 3.87
CA LYS A 107 4.15 8.17 2.52
C LYS A 107 5.67 8.22 2.58
N LYS A 108 6.26 9.11 3.39
CA LYS A 108 7.71 9.15 3.64
C LYS A 108 8.21 7.85 4.27
N ARG A 109 7.53 7.31 5.29
CA ARG A 109 7.90 6.03 5.93
C ARG A 109 7.84 4.87 4.95
N GLU A 110 6.78 4.76 4.15
CA GLU A 110 6.63 3.76 3.10
C GLU A 110 7.76 3.86 2.08
N LEU A 111 8.03 5.06 1.56
CA LEU A 111 9.15 5.29 0.64
C LEU A 111 10.50 4.90 1.26
N THR A 112 10.74 5.25 2.52
CA THR A 112 11.98 4.84 3.21
C THR A 112 12.06 3.34 3.45
N SER A 113 10.94 2.69 3.76
CA SER A 113 10.86 1.23 3.95
C SER A 113 11.13 0.51 2.64
N GLU A 114 10.50 0.93 1.54
CA GLU A 114 10.74 0.39 0.21
C GLU A 114 12.18 0.62 -0.26
N LYS A 115 12.72 1.82 -0.05
CA LYS A 115 14.14 2.10 -0.33
C LYS A 115 15.07 1.17 0.46
N ARG A 116 14.80 0.96 1.75
CA ARG A 116 15.57 0.02 2.60
C ARG A 116 15.43 -1.43 2.14
N LYS A 117 14.24 -1.87 1.72
CA LYS A 117 14.02 -3.22 1.17
C LYS A 117 14.84 -3.40 -0.11
N LEU A 118 14.81 -2.40 -0.99
CA LEU A 118 15.59 -2.39 -2.23
C LEU A 118 17.10 -2.43 -1.92
N GLU A 119 17.59 -1.57 -1.03
CA GLU A 119 19.00 -1.55 -0.62
C GLU A 119 19.46 -2.89 -0.04
N ARG A 120 18.64 -3.52 0.81
CA ARG A 120 18.93 -4.87 1.36
C ARG A 120 18.98 -5.92 0.25
N ARG A 121 18.07 -5.88 -0.71
CA ARG A 121 18.02 -6.80 -1.85
C ARG A 121 19.25 -6.63 -2.74
N ILE A 122 19.62 -5.40 -3.08
CA ILE A 122 20.83 -5.05 -3.83
C ILE A 122 22.09 -5.54 -3.07
N ALA A 123 22.18 -5.28 -1.76
CA ALA A 123 23.30 -5.73 -0.95
C ALA A 123 23.42 -7.27 -0.91
N LYS A 124 22.29 -7.98 -0.84
CA LYS A 124 22.26 -9.45 -0.91
C LYS A 124 22.74 -9.95 -2.28
N MET A 125 22.28 -9.32 -3.37
CA MET A 125 22.71 -9.66 -4.73
C MET A 125 24.20 -9.40 -4.95
N ARG A 126 24.75 -8.30 -4.41
CA ARG A 126 26.20 -8.03 -4.42
C ARG A 126 27.01 -9.11 -3.71
N LYS A 127 26.55 -9.56 -2.53
CA LYS A 127 27.25 -10.58 -1.74
C LYS A 127 27.17 -11.99 -2.35
N HIS A 128 26.04 -12.31 -2.99
CA HIS A 128 25.77 -13.65 -3.52
C HIS A 128 25.20 -13.60 -4.95
N PRO A 129 25.98 -13.12 -5.93
CA PRO A 129 25.48 -12.92 -7.28
C PRO A 129 25.14 -14.25 -7.99
N ALA A 130 25.85 -15.33 -7.67
CA ALA A 130 25.56 -16.68 -8.17
C ALA A 130 24.17 -17.18 -7.74
N ALA A 131 23.73 -16.87 -6.51
CA ALA A 131 22.42 -17.27 -6.02
C ALA A 131 21.28 -16.62 -6.83
N ALA A 132 21.43 -15.34 -7.18
CA ALA A 132 20.46 -14.63 -8.03
C ALA A 132 20.32 -15.27 -9.42
N THR A 133 21.43 -15.72 -10.02
CA THR A 133 21.38 -16.43 -11.31
C THR A 133 20.70 -17.81 -11.20
N SER A 134 20.84 -18.50 -10.06
CA SER A 134 20.17 -19.78 -9.80
C SER A 134 18.66 -19.60 -9.59
N ASP A 135 18.27 -18.59 -8.81
CA ASP A 135 16.86 -18.30 -8.54
C ASP A 135 16.12 -17.84 -9.80
N ALA A 136 16.77 -17.05 -10.66
CA ALA A 136 16.24 -16.71 -11.98
C ALA A 136 16.01 -17.97 -12.83
N GLU A 137 16.92 -18.94 -12.80
CA GLU A 137 16.74 -20.21 -13.52
C GLU A 137 15.59 -21.06 -12.96
N LYS A 138 15.41 -21.10 -11.63
CA LYS A 138 14.25 -21.76 -11.00
C LYS A 138 12.93 -21.11 -11.44
N LEU A 139 12.89 -19.78 -11.52
CA LEU A 139 11.72 -19.07 -12.03
C LEU A 139 11.41 -19.47 -13.48
N ILE A 140 12.42 -19.63 -14.34
CA ILE A 140 12.23 -20.11 -15.72
C ILE A 140 11.69 -21.54 -15.75
N GLN A 141 12.16 -22.41 -14.86
CA GLN A 141 11.71 -23.80 -14.79
C GLN A 141 10.22 -23.96 -14.47
N SER A 142 9.63 -23.01 -13.74
CA SER A 142 8.18 -23.03 -13.42
C SER A 142 7.27 -22.80 -14.62
N ARG A 143 7.83 -22.41 -15.78
CA ARG A 143 7.14 -22.26 -17.08
C ARG A 143 5.93 -21.31 -17.10
N SER A 144 5.94 -20.27 -16.27
CA SER A 144 4.94 -19.20 -16.30
C SER A 144 5.47 -17.95 -16.99
N THR A 145 4.64 -17.28 -17.81
CA THR A 145 4.96 -15.99 -18.44
C THR A 145 5.31 -14.93 -17.41
N GLU A 146 4.59 -14.89 -16.28
CA GLU A 146 4.90 -14.01 -15.17
C GLU A 146 6.29 -14.31 -14.60
N ASN A 147 6.61 -15.60 -14.40
CA ASN A 147 7.91 -15.99 -13.86
C ASN A 147 9.06 -15.74 -14.83
N TYR A 148 8.83 -15.76 -16.14
CA TYR A 148 9.82 -15.33 -17.13
C TYR A 148 10.15 -13.84 -16.98
N THR A 149 9.13 -13.00 -16.81
CA THR A 149 9.35 -11.56 -16.59
C THR A 149 10.06 -11.29 -15.26
N LYS A 150 9.69 -12.02 -14.19
CA LYS A 150 10.38 -11.95 -12.89
C LYS A 150 11.84 -12.38 -12.99
N ALA A 151 12.13 -13.44 -13.73
CA ALA A 151 13.50 -13.92 -13.95
C ALA A 151 14.35 -12.88 -14.70
N ALA A 152 13.81 -12.29 -15.77
CA ALA A 152 14.49 -11.25 -16.53
C ALA A 152 14.78 -10.01 -15.67
N LYS A 153 13.79 -9.54 -14.89
CA LYS A 153 13.97 -8.42 -13.95
C LYS A 153 15.02 -8.73 -12.88
N MET A 154 15.02 -9.94 -12.32
CA MET A 154 16.02 -10.36 -11.33
C MET A 154 17.45 -10.31 -11.88
N LEU A 155 17.67 -10.71 -13.14
CA LEU A 155 18.97 -10.61 -13.79
C LEU A 155 19.38 -9.16 -14.10
N ALA A 156 18.41 -8.29 -14.46
CA ALA A 156 18.68 -6.87 -14.65
C ALA A 156 19.04 -6.16 -13.32
N GLU A 157 18.34 -6.48 -12.24
CA GLU A 157 18.69 -5.99 -10.90
C GLU A 157 20.06 -6.50 -10.44
N LEU A 158 20.42 -7.74 -10.78
CA LEU A 158 21.77 -8.26 -10.52
C LEU A 158 22.83 -7.43 -11.26
N ARG A 159 22.59 -7.10 -12.54
CA ARG A 159 23.48 -6.24 -13.34
C ARG A 159 23.68 -4.89 -12.66
N GLU A 160 22.59 -4.24 -12.22
CA GLU A 160 22.64 -2.95 -11.54
C GLU A 160 23.28 -3.04 -10.15
N ALA A 161 23.03 -4.12 -9.43
CA ALA A 161 23.58 -4.35 -8.11
C ALA A 161 25.10 -4.51 -8.16
N VAL A 162 25.61 -5.38 -9.02
CA VAL A 162 27.08 -5.56 -9.18
C VAL A 162 27.70 -4.34 -9.86
N GLY A 163 27.03 -3.78 -10.86
CA GLY A 163 27.48 -2.61 -11.60
C GLY A 163 28.61 -2.91 -12.59
N GLY A 164 28.90 -1.92 -13.44
CA GLY A 164 29.98 -1.98 -14.42
C GLY A 164 29.87 -3.11 -15.45
N ASP A 165 31.02 -3.44 -16.05
CA ASP A 165 31.12 -4.49 -17.05
C ASP A 165 30.93 -5.89 -16.45
N GLU A 166 31.34 -6.08 -15.19
CA GLU A 166 31.21 -7.36 -14.50
C GLU A 166 29.73 -7.72 -14.28
N GLY A 167 28.92 -6.79 -13.77
CA GLY A 167 27.49 -7.02 -13.60
C GLY A 167 26.78 -7.31 -14.92
N SER A 168 27.13 -6.59 -15.98
CA SER A 168 26.59 -6.81 -17.33
C SER A 168 26.95 -8.19 -17.86
N ARG A 169 28.24 -8.57 -17.75
CA ARG A 169 28.73 -9.88 -18.16
C ARG A 169 28.04 -11.02 -17.41
N MET A 170 27.83 -10.88 -16.09
CA MET A 170 27.18 -11.91 -15.28
C MET A 170 25.71 -12.12 -15.67
N ALA A 171 24.95 -11.02 -15.83
CA ALA A 171 23.55 -11.08 -16.20
C ALA A 171 23.36 -11.63 -17.62
N ASP A 172 24.17 -11.17 -18.58
CA ASP A 172 24.13 -11.64 -19.97
C ASP A 172 24.55 -13.11 -20.08
N GLN A 173 25.60 -13.53 -19.37
CA GLN A 173 26.03 -14.93 -19.35
C GLN A 173 24.95 -15.84 -18.76
N ALA A 174 24.24 -15.39 -17.71
CA ALA A 174 23.11 -16.12 -17.17
C ALA A 174 21.95 -16.22 -18.17
N ALA A 175 21.59 -15.11 -18.82
CA ALA A 175 20.55 -15.08 -19.85
C ALA A 175 20.88 -16.00 -21.05
N ARG A 176 22.12 -15.97 -21.55
CA ARG A 176 22.63 -16.87 -22.61
C ARG A 176 22.53 -18.34 -22.21
N ARG A 177 22.99 -18.67 -21.00
CA ARG A 177 22.94 -20.05 -20.48
C ARG A 177 21.51 -20.55 -20.41
N ILE A 178 20.58 -19.74 -19.91
CA ILE A 178 19.16 -20.08 -19.86
C ILE A 178 18.58 -20.23 -21.27
N ALA A 179 18.87 -19.30 -22.19
CA ALA A 179 18.37 -19.35 -23.57
C ALA A 179 18.88 -20.56 -24.35
N LYS A 180 20.12 -21.00 -24.10
CA LYS A 180 20.71 -22.22 -24.66
C LYS A 180 20.07 -23.48 -24.08
N LYS A 181 19.82 -23.50 -22.77
CA LYS A 181 19.18 -24.63 -22.07
C LYS A 181 17.72 -24.79 -22.45
N TYR A 182 17.02 -23.68 -22.71
CA TYR A 182 15.59 -23.66 -23.04
C TYR A 182 15.34 -22.97 -24.39
N PRO A 183 15.69 -23.62 -25.52
CA PRO A 183 15.66 -22.98 -26.84
C PRO A 183 14.24 -22.61 -27.31
N THR A 184 13.20 -23.30 -26.82
CA THR A 184 11.81 -23.09 -27.22
C THR A 184 11.07 -22.01 -26.41
N LEU A 185 11.67 -21.50 -25.32
CA LEU A 185 11.02 -20.49 -24.46
C LEU A 185 11.15 -19.08 -25.06
N SER A 186 10.41 -18.81 -26.13
CA SER A 186 10.38 -17.54 -26.84
C SER A 186 9.99 -16.36 -25.94
N TYR A 187 9.01 -16.55 -25.05
CA TYR A 187 8.59 -15.52 -24.08
C TYR A 187 9.69 -15.15 -23.07
N ALA A 188 10.51 -16.12 -22.63
CA ALA A 188 11.66 -15.83 -21.78
C ALA A 188 12.74 -15.04 -22.52
N LYS A 189 13.04 -15.42 -23.76
CA LYS A 189 13.98 -14.67 -24.63
C LYS A 189 13.50 -13.24 -24.88
N ARG A 190 12.18 -13.06 -25.10
CA ARG A 190 11.56 -11.74 -25.22
C ARG A 190 11.72 -10.92 -23.94
N ALA A 191 11.42 -11.50 -22.78
CA ALA A 191 11.58 -10.83 -21.49
C ALA A 191 13.05 -10.40 -21.23
N PHE A 192 14.03 -11.23 -21.60
CA PHE A 192 15.44 -10.85 -21.53
C PHE A 192 15.76 -9.65 -22.43
N LYS A 193 15.26 -9.66 -23.68
CA LYS A 193 15.41 -8.53 -24.60
C LYS A 193 14.80 -7.23 -24.04
N GLU A 194 13.60 -7.31 -23.47
CA GLU A 194 12.89 -6.16 -22.87
C GLU A 194 13.64 -5.56 -21.67
N GLN A 195 14.41 -6.36 -20.95
CA GLN A 195 15.28 -5.91 -19.86
C GLN A 195 16.70 -5.50 -20.32
N GLY A 196 16.94 -5.51 -21.64
CA GLY A 196 18.23 -5.16 -22.24
C GLY A 196 19.34 -6.17 -21.94
N LEU A 197 18.99 -7.44 -21.70
CA LEU A 197 19.95 -8.51 -21.47
C LEU A 197 20.35 -9.15 -22.81
N ASN A 198 21.65 -9.30 -23.04
CA ASN A 198 22.15 -9.99 -24.21
C ASN A 198 22.13 -11.51 -23.98
N TYR A 199 21.09 -12.17 -24.46
CA TYR A 199 20.90 -13.62 -24.33
C TYR A 199 21.38 -14.42 -25.55
N ARG A 200 21.92 -13.76 -26.58
CA ARG A 200 22.43 -14.40 -27.80
C ARG A 200 23.87 -14.82 -27.64
#